data_AF-A0AAV2PW59-F1
#
_entry.id   AF-A0AAV2PW59-F1
#
_cell.length_a   1.000
_cell.length_b   1.000
_cell.length_c   1.000
_cell.angle_alpha   90.00
_cell.angle_beta   90.00
_cell.angle_gamma   90.00
#
_symmetry.space_group_name_H-M   'P 1'
#
loop_
_entity.id
_entity.type
_entity.pdbx_description
1 polymer ?
#
loop_
_entity_poly.entity_id
_entity_poly.type
_entity_poly.pdbx_seq_one_letter_code
_entity_poly.pdbx_strand_id
1 'polypeptide(L)'
;MTVVNCWLLYRRAANRIGVPPRKQMNLCEFKMKISNSLIYGGKTTGLTRKRGRPSSVVETQFKLKKLTGRHTTKIPDKSIRQDDIGHYPAVKNPRRGCKLPSCKGKTNMTCLKCNVNLCCDINKNCFLDFHN
;
A
#
# COMPACT_ATOMS: atom_id res chain seq x y z
N MET A 1 -3.81 -15.98 -21.41
CA MET A 1 -3.46 -16.81 -22.58
C MET A 1 -2.56 -18.00 -22.22
N THR A 2 -1.42 -17.81 -21.55
CA THR A 2 -0.45 -18.88 -21.21
C THR A 2 -1.05 -20.11 -20.52
N VAL A 3 -1.84 -19.91 -19.45
CA VAL A 3 -2.42 -21.02 -18.66
C VAL A 3 -3.36 -21.92 -19.49
N VAL A 4 -4.11 -21.33 -20.42
CA VAL A 4 -5.04 -22.07 -21.28
C VAL A 4 -4.27 -22.92 -22.30
N ASN A 5 -3.19 -22.38 -22.88
CA ASN A 5 -2.31 -23.14 -23.78
C ASN A 5 -1.64 -24.32 -23.06
N CYS A 6 -1.15 -24.11 -21.83
CA CYS A 6 -0.62 -25.19 -21.00
C CYS A 6 -1.67 -26.28 -20.72
N TRP A 7 -2.93 -25.90 -20.48
CA TRP A 7 -4.01 -26.87 -20.29
C TRP A 7 -4.33 -27.68 -21.55
N LEU A 8 -4.31 -27.05 -22.73
CA LEU A 8 -4.47 -27.75 -24.01
C LEU A 8 -3.33 -28.75 -24.26
N LEU A 9 -2.09 -28.36 -23.95
CA LEU A 9 -0.93 -29.25 -24.01
C LEU A 9 -1.05 -30.43 -23.05
N TYR A 10 -1.47 -30.16 -21.79
CA TYR A 10 -1.76 -31.21 -20.81
C TYR A 10 -2.78 -32.21 -21.34
N ARG A 11 -3.91 -31.75 -21.91
CA ARG A 11 -4.94 -32.64 -22.46
C ARG A 11 -4.42 -33.49 -23.62
N ARG A 12 -3.63 -32.90 -24.53
CA ARG A 12 -3.00 -33.64 -25.64
C ARG A 12 -2.07 -34.73 -25.12
N ALA A 13 -1.23 -34.42 -24.13
CA ALA A 13 -0.33 -35.40 -23.51
C ALA A 13 -1.10 -36.50 -22.75
N ALA A 14 -2.14 -36.13 -21.99
CA ALA A 14 -2.99 -37.06 -21.27
C ALA A 14 -3.70 -38.05 -22.21
N ASN A 15 -4.20 -37.57 -23.35
CA ASN A 15 -4.77 -38.43 -24.38
C ASN A 15 -3.73 -39.39 -24.99
N ARG A 16 -2.53 -38.91 -25.28
CA ARG A 16 -1.44 -39.72 -25.86
C ARG A 16 -0.99 -40.85 -24.92
N ILE A 17 -1.01 -40.62 -23.61
CA ILE A 17 -0.64 -41.62 -22.58
C ILE A 17 -1.86 -42.48 -22.18
N GLY A 18 -3.02 -42.27 -22.79
CA GLY A 18 -4.22 -43.09 -22.56
C GLY A 18 -4.93 -42.80 -21.23
N VAL A 19 -4.77 -41.60 -20.67
CA VAL A 19 -5.47 -41.22 -19.43
C VAL A 19 -6.96 -41.06 -19.72
N PRO A 20 -7.85 -41.85 -19.06
CA PRO A 20 -9.29 -41.74 -19.28
C PRO A 20 -9.81 -40.32 -19.01
N PRO A 21 -10.79 -39.80 -19.80
CA PRO A 21 -11.31 -38.44 -19.63
C PRO A 21 -11.80 -38.11 -18.22
N ARG A 22 -12.38 -39.10 -17.51
CA ARG A 22 -12.83 -38.97 -16.11
C ARG A 22 -11.69 -38.77 -15.11
N LYS A 23 -10.47 -39.16 -15.47
CA LYS A 23 -9.24 -38.99 -14.66
C LYS A 23 -8.41 -37.79 -15.10
N GLN A 24 -8.79 -37.12 -16.20
CA GLN A 24 -8.14 -35.89 -16.63
C GLN A 24 -8.64 -34.72 -15.79
N MET A 25 -7.72 -33.84 -15.42
CA MET A 25 -8.05 -32.66 -14.66
C MET A 25 -8.88 -31.70 -15.51
N ASN A 26 -9.96 -31.19 -14.93
CA ASN A 26 -10.70 -30.11 -15.55
C ASN A 26 -9.90 -28.79 -15.49
N LEU A 27 -10.33 -27.78 -16.25
CA LEU A 27 -9.59 -26.51 -16.33
C LEU A 27 -9.47 -25.80 -14.98
N CYS A 28 -10.46 -25.94 -14.11
CA CYS A 28 -10.45 -25.35 -12.77
C CYS A 28 -9.38 -26.00 -11.89
N GLU A 29 -9.38 -27.33 -11.83
CA GLU A 29 -8.38 -28.12 -11.08
C GLU A 29 -6.96 -27.85 -11.58
N PHE A 30 -6.78 -27.75 -12.90
CA PHE A 30 -5.49 -27.44 -13.50
C PHE A 30 -4.98 -26.06 -13.06
N LYS A 31 -5.85 -25.04 -13.10
CA LYS A 31 -5.54 -23.69 -12.59
C LYS A 31 -5.20 -23.72 -11.10
N MET A 32 -5.96 -24.48 -10.31
CA MET A 32 -5.74 -24.61 -8.86
C MET A 32 -4.38 -25.26 -8.54
N LYS A 33 -3.98 -26.30 -9.28
CA LYS A 33 -2.66 -26.90 -9.10
C LYS A 33 -1.54 -25.93 -9.46
N ILE A 34 -1.66 -25.22 -10.57
CA ILE A 34 -0.69 -24.18 -10.95
C ILE A 34 -0.60 -23.11 -9.88
N SER A 35 -1.74 -22.61 -9.38
CA SER A 35 -1.73 -21.59 -8.33
C SER A 35 -1.06 -22.11 -7.06
N ASN A 36 -1.36 -23.33 -6.63
CA ASN A 36 -0.74 -23.90 -5.44
C ASN A 36 0.78 -24.04 -5.65
N SER A 37 1.22 -24.59 -6.78
CA SER A 37 2.65 -24.70 -7.08
C SER A 37 3.37 -23.34 -7.10
N LEU A 38 2.75 -22.28 -7.60
CA LEU A 38 3.35 -20.94 -7.59
C LEU A 38 3.28 -20.25 -6.22
N ILE A 39 2.23 -20.51 -5.46
CA ILE A 39 2.04 -19.95 -4.12
C ILE A 39 2.99 -20.61 -3.12
N TYR A 40 3.25 -21.91 -3.24
CA TYR A 40 4.02 -22.67 -2.25
C TYR A 40 5.41 -23.07 -2.75
N GLY A 41 5.62 -23.22 -4.06
CA GLY A 41 6.91 -23.52 -4.66
C GLY A 41 7.83 -22.30 -4.63
N GLY A 42 8.73 -22.27 -3.65
CA GLY A 42 9.71 -21.18 -3.47
C GLY A 42 9.47 -20.30 -2.24
N LYS A 43 8.44 -20.57 -1.42
CA LYS A 43 8.36 -19.97 -0.09
C LYS A 43 9.25 -20.73 0.87
N THR A 44 10.51 -20.30 1.01
CA THR A 44 11.31 -20.59 2.20
C THR A 44 10.51 -20.09 3.42
N THR A 45 10.21 -21.00 4.33
CA THR A 45 9.54 -20.77 5.61
C THR A 45 10.11 -19.52 6.31
N GLY A 46 9.38 -18.40 6.29
CA GLY A 46 9.75 -17.19 7.04
C GLY A 46 9.40 -15.85 6.39
N LEU A 47 9.30 -15.77 5.06
CA LEU A 47 9.02 -14.51 4.37
C LEU A 47 7.58 -14.45 3.85
N THR A 48 6.62 -14.29 4.75
CA THR A 48 5.27 -13.83 4.37
C THR A 48 5.37 -12.39 3.88
N ARG A 49 5.67 -12.20 2.59
CA ARG A 49 5.58 -10.87 1.95
C ARG A 49 4.15 -10.37 2.15
N LYS A 50 3.98 -9.32 2.95
CA LYS A 50 2.68 -8.68 3.18
C LYS A 50 2.11 -8.26 1.81
N ARG A 51 0.83 -8.55 1.60
CA ARG A 51 0.11 -8.20 0.37
C ARG A 51 0.07 -6.67 0.22
N GLY A 52 0.45 -6.16 -0.95
CA GLY A 52 0.50 -4.73 -1.25
C GLY A 52 1.92 -4.18 -1.43
N ARG A 53 2.02 -2.93 -1.89
CA ARG A 53 3.30 -2.22 -2.02
C ARG A 53 3.93 -2.06 -0.63
N PRO A 54 5.24 -2.33 -0.44
CA PRO A 54 5.91 -2.05 0.82
C PRO A 54 5.68 -0.58 1.19
N SER A 55 5.02 -0.36 2.33
CA SER A 55 4.83 0.97 2.88
C SER A 55 6.11 1.36 3.60
N SER A 56 6.55 2.62 3.48
CA SER A 56 7.66 3.11 4.30
C SER A 56 7.25 3.13 5.78
N VAL A 57 8.23 3.14 6.68
CA VAL A 57 8.01 3.27 8.13
C VAL A 57 7.17 4.51 8.43
N VAL A 58 7.47 5.62 7.74
CA VAL A 58 6.76 6.90 7.84
C VAL A 58 5.28 6.76 7.43
N GLU A 59 4.99 6.08 6.32
CA GLU A 59 3.62 5.86 5.86
C GLU A 59 2.80 5.00 6.84
N THR A 60 3.46 4.04 7.49
CA THR A 60 2.85 3.21 8.53
C THR A 60 2.48 4.05 9.74
N GLN A 61 3.34 4.98 10.16
CA GLN A 61 3.05 5.90 11.26
C GLN A 61 1.92 6.88 10.93
N PHE A 62 1.82 7.34 9.68
CA PHE A 62 0.69 8.15 9.23
C PHE A 62 -0.65 7.38 9.30
N LYS A 63 -0.66 6.12 8.88
CA LYS A 63 -1.84 5.23 9.00
C LYS A 63 -2.23 5.02 10.47
N LEU A 64 -1.27 4.82 11.36
CA LEU A 64 -1.54 4.69 12.79
C LEU A 64 -2.12 5.99 13.39
N LYS A 65 -1.57 7.17 13.05
CA LYS A 65 -2.13 8.47 13.46
C LYS A 65 -3.54 8.73 12.91
N LYS A 66 -3.90 8.17 11.74
CA LYS A 66 -5.26 8.23 11.18
C LYS A 66 -6.28 7.45 12.03
N LEU A 67 -5.85 6.38 12.70
CA LEU A 67 -6.72 5.50 13.49
C LEU A 67 -6.90 5.94 14.94
N THR A 68 -6.01 6.77 15.48
CA THR A 68 -5.95 7.07 16.93
C THR A 68 -6.76 8.30 17.39
N GLY A 69 -7.65 8.88 16.58
CA GLY A 69 -8.40 10.07 17.01
C GLY A 69 -9.76 10.27 16.36
N ARG A 70 -10.82 10.26 17.20
CA ARG A 70 -12.25 10.44 16.83
C ARG A 70 -12.56 11.80 16.15
N HIS A 71 -11.69 12.81 16.30
CA HIS A 71 -11.85 14.15 15.70
C HIS A 71 -10.53 14.76 15.19
N THR A 72 -9.64 13.95 14.61
CA THR A 72 -8.45 14.48 13.92
C THR A 72 -8.74 14.70 12.44
N THR A 73 -8.37 15.88 11.91
CA THR A 73 -8.38 16.15 10.46
C THR A 73 -7.71 14.99 9.71
N LYS A 74 -8.42 14.42 8.73
CA LYS A 74 -7.92 13.27 7.98
C LYS A 74 -6.63 13.67 7.28
N ILE A 75 -5.56 12.93 7.53
CA ILE A 75 -4.29 13.12 6.82
C ILE A 75 -4.52 12.67 5.36
N PRO A 76 -4.25 13.53 4.36
CA PRO A 76 -4.43 13.17 2.96
C PRO A 76 -3.49 12.03 2.53
N ASP A 77 -3.87 11.33 1.47
CA ASP A 77 -3.05 10.28 0.87
C ASP A 77 -1.72 10.82 0.34
N LYS A 78 -0.71 9.95 0.31
CA LYS A 78 0.66 10.31 -0.13
C LYS A 78 0.69 11.01 -1.49
N SER A 79 -0.16 10.57 -2.43
CA SER A 79 -0.27 11.15 -3.77
C SER A 79 -0.76 12.60 -3.78
N ILE A 80 -1.45 13.06 -2.74
CA ILE A 80 -1.93 14.45 -2.61
C ILE A 80 -0.94 15.27 -1.78
N ARG A 81 -0.28 14.63 -0.81
CA ARG A 81 0.70 15.31 0.04
C ARG A 81 1.95 15.69 -0.74
N GLN A 82 2.42 14.81 -1.61
CA GLN A 82 3.68 14.95 -2.35
C GLN A 82 3.46 15.18 -3.86
N ASP A 83 2.41 15.90 -4.23
CA ASP A 83 2.17 16.27 -5.63
C ASP A 83 2.80 17.60 -6.04
N ASP A 84 3.58 18.24 -5.15
CA ASP A 84 4.28 19.52 -5.37
C ASP A 84 3.44 20.69 -5.91
N ILE A 85 2.11 20.57 -5.88
CA ILE A 85 1.20 21.53 -6.52
C ILE A 85 0.28 22.16 -5.48
N GLY A 86 0.40 23.47 -5.29
CA GLY A 86 -0.60 24.27 -4.55
C GLY A 86 -0.63 24.07 -3.04
N HIS A 87 0.50 23.68 -2.43
CA HIS A 87 0.63 23.61 -0.96
C HIS A 87 1.09 24.96 -0.39
N TYR A 88 0.13 25.77 0.06
CA TYR A 88 0.41 27.08 0.64
C TYR A 88 0.25 27.08 2.16
N PRO A 89 1.22 27.60 2.92
CA PRO A 89 1.09 27.77 4.35
C PRO A 89 0.19 28.98 4.69
N ALA A 90 -0.71 28.80 5.65
CA ALA A 90 -1.55 29.85 6.20
C ALA A 90 -1.53 29.81 7.73
N VAL A 91 -1.50 31.00 8.35
CA VAL A 91 -1.57 31.14 9.81
C VAL A 91 -3.03 31.03 10.26
N LYS A 92 -3.33 30.09 11.16
CA LYS A 92 -4.65 29.92 11.79
C LYS A 92 -4.49 29.76 13.31
N ASN A 93 -5.40 30.40 14.05
CA ASN A 93 -5.53 30.24 15.50
C ASN A 93 -6.72 29.30 15.84
N PRO A 94 -6.69 28.58 16.97
CA PRO A 94 -5.59 28.46 17.93
C PRO A 94 -4.50 27.47 17.47
N ARG A 95 -3.33 27.49 18.13
CA ARG A 95 -2.23 26.53 17.87
C ARG A 95 -2.73 25.10 18.01
N ARG A 96 -2.58 24.28 16.97
CA ARG A 96 -2.90 22.84 17.00
C ARG A 96 -1.65 22.00 16.89
N GLY A 97 -1.74 20.74 17.32
CA GLY A 97 -0.62 19.80 17.23
C GLY A 97 -0.20 19.53 15.78
N CYS A 98 1.10 19.49 15.54
CA CYS A 98 1.70 19.13 14.26
C CYS A 98 1.30 17.70 13.86
N LYS A 99 0.92 17.51 12.60
CA LYS A 99 0.48 16.21 12.08
C LYS A 99 1.61 15.33 11.58
N LEU A 100 2.82 15.86 11.42
CA LEU A 100 3.99 15.05 11.09
C LEU A 100 4.27 14.01 12.21
N PRO A 101 4.47 12.71 11.92
CA PRO A 101 4.63 11.65 12.92
C PRO A 101 5.79 11.87 13.88
N SER A 102 6.92 12.37 13.37
CA SER A 102 8.14 12.67 14.14
C SER A 102 8.01 13.91 15.04
N CYS A 103 6.96 14.71 14.88
CA CYS A 103 6.79 15.96 15.61
C CYS A 103 5.66 15.89 16.64
N LYS A 104 5.93 16.38 17.85
CA LYS A 104 4.96 16.57 18.95
C LYS A 104 4.65 18.05 19.22
N GLY A 105 5.22 18.96 18.43
CA GLY A 105 5.04 20.40 18.59
C GLY A 105 3.62 20.88 18.28
N LYS A 106 3.29 22.10 18.71
CA LYS A 106 2.07 22.81 18.33
C LYS A 106 2.42 23.97 17.41
N THR A 107 1.60 24.20 16.39
CA THR A 107 1.84 25.18 15.32
C THR A 107 0.55 25.91 14.96
N ASN A 108 0.70 27.17 14.56
CA ASN A 108 -0.36 27.97 13.93
C ASN A 108 -0.36 27.83 12.41
N MET A 109 0.62 27.16 11.82
CA MET A 109 0.72 27.03 10.39
C MET A 109 -0.10 25.83 9.90
N THR A 110 -0.97 26.08 8.93
CA THR A 110 -1.84 25.09 8.31
C THR A 110 -1.65 25.13 6.78
N CYS A 111 -1.49 23.98 6.14
CA CYS A 111 -1.52 23.89 4.68
C CYS A 111 -2.96 24.10 4.16
N LEU A 112 -3.17 25.01 3.22
CA LEU A 112 -4.52 25.30 2.69
C LEU A 112 -5.13 24.13 1.91
N LYS A 113 -4.34 23.43 1.11
CA LYS A 113 -4.79 22.30 0.29
C LYS A 113 -5.07 21.06 1.14
N CYS A 114 -4.13 20.70 2.02
CA CYS A 114 -4.25 19.49 2.85
C CYS A 114 -5.04 19.71 4.14
N ASN A 115 -5.30 20.96 4.54
CA ASN A 115 -5.95 21.35 5.80
C ASN A 115 -5.33 20.65 7.04
N VAL A 116 -4.01 20.57 7.07
CA VAL A 116 -3.20 19.96 8.14
C VAL A 116 -2.26 20.99 8.76
N ASN A 117 -2.04 20.87 10.07
CA ASN A 117 -1.15 21.75 10.82
C ASN A 117 0.26 21.17 10.83
N LEU A 118 1.24 21.95 10.37
CA LEU A 118 2.65 21.55 10.22
C LEU A 118 3.56 22.64 10.79
N CYS A 119 4.67 22.26 11.43
CA CYS A 119 5.66 23.23 11.93
C CYS A 119 6.45 23.82 10.76
N CYS A 120 6.71 25.11 10.82
CA CYS A 120 7.56 25.83 9.88
C CYS A 120 8.37 26.85 10.69
N ASP A 121 9.34 26.34 11.44
CA ASP A 121 10.22 27.12 12.31
C ASP A 121 11.66 27.01 11.79
N ILE A 122 12.54 27.93 12.23
CA ILE A 122 13.97 27.97 11.86
C ILE A 122 14.65 26.61 12.11
N ASN A 123 14.29 25.94 13.21
CA ASN A 123 14.91 24.68 13.62
C ASN A 123 14.23 23.44 13.02
N LYS A 124 12.99 23.56 12.52
CA LYS A 124 12.16 22.41 12.11
C LYS A 124 11.21 22.80 10.99
N ASN A 125 11.43 22.24 9.80
CA ASN A 125 10.58 22.44 8.64
C ASN A 125 9.71 21.20 8.35
N CYS A 126 8.77 20.93 9.25
CA CYS A 126 7.83 19.83 9.07
C CYS A 126 6.87 20.03 7.88
N PHE A 127 6.76 21.26 7.36
CA PHE A 127 5.99 21.54 6.16
C PHE A 127 6.66 20.90 4.94
N LEU A 128 7.96 21.13 4.77
CA LEU A 128 8.73 20.52 3.68
C LEU A 128 8.78 18.99 3.81
N ASP A 129 9.05 18.45 5.00
CA ASP A 129 9.12 16.99 5.22
C ASP A 129 7.80 16.25 4.95
N PHE A 130 6.67 16.96 4.99
CA PHE A 130 5.36 16.39 4.74
C PHE A 130 5.00 16.40 3.25
N HIS A 131 5.58 17.33 2.48
CA HIS A 131 5.28 17.59 1.07
C HIS A 131 6.37 17.07 0.11
N ASN A 132 7.62 16.88 0.54
CA ASN A 132 8.65 16.09 -0.16
C ASN A 132 8.51 14.59 0.14
#